data_AF-A0A1Q8YJH7-F1
#
_entry.id   AF-A0A1Q8YJH7-F1
#
_cell.length_a   1.000
_cell.length_b   1.000
_cell.length_c   1.000
_cell.angle_alpha   90.00
_cell.angle_beta   90.00
_cell.angle_gamma   90.00
#
_symmetry.space_group_name_H-M   'P 1'
#
loop_
_entity.id
_entity.type
_entity.pdbx_description
1 polymer ?
#
loop_
_entity_poly.entity_id
_entity_poly.type
_entity_poly.pdbx_seq_one_letter_code
_entity_poly.pdbx_strand_id
1 'polypeptide(L)'
;MGALVLMAAALAHSVRLLRWRSWMTRRRPILWILHAAYAWIPWDLFFLGLAQLGWVVPSVGIHALGLGATGGLIIGMMTRTARGHTGRPVAASGREVLAYGLVLLAAVMPVLGTLMPAQWHATVLVLTARAWSLAFVLYLWKFTPWLLRTRLDGRDG
;
A
#
# COMPACT_ATOMS: atom_id res chain seq x y z
N MET A 1 19.09 22.19 -3.36
CA MET A 1 17.79 22.75 -2.90
C MET A 1 16.67 21.70 -2.87
N GLY A 2 16.60 20.77 -3.84
CA GLY A 2 15.55 19.73 -3.88
C GLY A 2 15.50 18.81 -2.64
N ALA A 3 16.65 18.35 -2.14
CA ALA A 3 16.71 17.49 -0.95
C ALA A 3 16.03 18.10 0.28
N LEU A 4 16.27 19.40 0.56
CA LEU A 4 15.67 20.09 1.70
C LEU A 4 14.13 20.18 1.56
N VAL A 5 13.63 20.46 0.36
CA VAL A 5 12.19 20.51 0.08
C VAL A 5 11.54 19.14 0.28
N LEU A 6 12.19 18.07 -0.20
CA LEU A 6 11.72 16.69 -0.01
C LEU A 6 11.69 16.30 1.47
N MET A 7 12.72 16.66 2.23
CA MET A 7 12.79 16.39 3.68
C MET A 7 11.72 17.16 4.46
N ALA A 8 11.51 18.43 4.12
CA ALA A 8 10.45 19.24 4.72
C ALA A 8 9.06 18.68 4.41
N ALA A 9 8.83 18.22 3.17
CA ALA A 9 7.58 17.57 2.78
C ALA A 9 7.39 16.25 3.53
N ALA A 10 8.43 15.40 3.64
CA ALA A 10 8.37 14.15 4.41
C ALA A 10 7.98 14.41 5.88
N LEU A 11 8.54 15.46 6.50
CA LEU A 11 8.18 15.87 7.86
C LEU A 11 6.72 16.33 7.94
N ALA A 12 6.27 17.19 7.02
CA ALA A 12 4.89 17.68 7.00
C ALA A 12 3.87 16.54 6.83
N HIS A 13 4.14 15.57 5.95
CA HIS A 13 3.32 14.38 5.77
C HIS A 13 3.30 13.49 7.02
N SER A 14 4.44 13.35 7.71
CA SER A 14 4.55 12.61 8.97
C SER A 14 3.74 13.28 10.10
N VAL A 15 3.84 14.60 10.26
CA VAL A 15 3.04 15.36 11.24
C VAL A 15 1.55 15.21 10.94
N ARG A 16 1.15 15.30 9.67
CA ARG A 16 -0.24 15.07 9.26
C ARG A 16 -0.72 13.67 9.65
N LEU A 17 0.08 12.63 9.40
CA LEU A 17 -0.27 11.26 9.76
C LEU A 17 -0.42 11.08 11.28
N LEU A 18 0.45 11.69 12.08
CA LEU A 18 0.34 11.67 13.54
C LEU A 18 -0.94 12.36 14.03
N ARG A 19 -1.31 13.48 13.41
CA ARG A 19 -2.56 14.22 13.72
C ARG A 19 -3.83 13.44 13.38
N TRP A 20 -3.77 12.51 12.43
CA TRP A 20 -4.90 11.63 12.10
C TRP A 20 -5.19 10.58 13.18
N ARG A 21 -4.31 10.41 14.17
CA ARG A 21 -4.45 9.41 15.24
C ARG A 21 -4.67 8.00 14.68
N SER A 22 -3.83 7.59 13.71
CA SER A 22 -3.94 6.33 12.96
C SER A 22 -4.14 5.08 13.83
N TRP A 23 -3.63 5.10 15.07
CA TRP A 23 -3.82 4.02 16.05
C TRP A 23 -5.29 3.74 16.39
N MET A 24 -6.19 4.72 16.24
CA MET A 24 -7.64 4.52 16.44
C MET A 24 -8.26 3.64 15.34
N THR A 25 -7.61 3.48 14.19
CA THR A 25 -8.11 2.68 13.07
C THR A 25 -7.72 1.20 13.13
N ARG A 26 -6.91 0.78 14.10
CA ARG A 26 -6.35 -0.59 14.20
C ARG A 26 -7.40 -1.70 14.12
N ARG A 27 -8.60 -1.48 14.68
CA ARG A 27 -9.72 -2.45 14.66
C ARG A 27 -10.56 -2.42 13.38
N ARG A 28 -10.27 -1.54 12.43
CA ARG A 28 -11.03 -1.34 11.19
C ARG A 28 -10.12 -1.50 9.97
N PRO A 29 -9.94 -2.72 9.43
CA PRO A 29 -8.92 -2.95 8.40
C PRO A 29 -9.07 -2.18 7.10
N ILE A 30 -10.30 -1.92 6.68
CA ILE A 30 -10.58 -1.04 5.54
C ILE A 30 -10.06 0.39 5.75
N LEU A 31 -9.94 0.85 6.99
CA LEU A 31 -9.42 2.18 7.30
C LEU A 31 -7.91 2.16 7.55
N TRP A 32 -7.40 1.20 8.31
CA TRP A 32 -5.97 1.21 8.63
C TRP A 32 -5.10 0.99 7.40
N ILE A 33 -5.54 0.24 6.39
CA ILE A 33 -4.78 0.07 5.14
C ILE A 33 -4.55 1.40 4.43
N LEU A 34 -5.52 2.33 4.46
CA LEU A 34 -5.36 3.66 3.88
C LEU A 34 -4.32 4.49 4.62
N HIS A 35 -4.26 4.35 5.96
CA HIS A 35 -3.26 5.03 6.78
C HIS A 35 -1.88 4.41 6.60
N ALA A 36 -1.80 3.08 6.49
CA ALA A 36 -0.55 2.37 6.21
C ALA A 36 -0.01 2.71 4.82
N ALA A 37 -0.87 2.75 3.80
CA ALA A 37 -0.51 3.19 2.45
C ALA A 37 -0.03 4.65 2.46
N TYR A 38 -0.76 5.55 3.12
CA TYR A 38 -0.35 6.95 3.24
C TYR A 38 1.01 7.11 3.97
N ALA A 39 1.32 6.24 4.94
CA ALA A 39 2.59 6.27 5.65
C ALA A 39 3.80 6.01 4.74
N TRP A 40 3.61 5.45 3.55
CA TRP A 40 4.67 5.31 2.55
C TRP A 40 5.05 6.60 1.84
N ILE A 41 4.17 7.61 1.80
CA ILE A 41 4.46 8.91 1.19
C ILE A 41 5.64 9.62 1.89
N PRO A 42 5.65 9.80 3.23
CA PRO A 42 6.82 10.40 3.88
C PRO A 42 8.09 9.54 3.71
N TRP A 43 7.98 8.22 3.62
CA TRP A 43 9.13 7.34 3.32
C TRP A 43 9.68 7.54 1.92
N ASP A 44 8.82 7.61 0.90
CA ASP A 44 9.18 7.95 -0.48
C ASP A 44 9.96 9.27 -0.54
N LEU A 45 9.36 10.34 -0.03
CA LEU A 45 9.95 11.68 -0.04
C LEU A 45 11.30 11.70 0.72
N PHE A 46 11.38 11.01 1.84
CA PHE A 46 12.62 10.84 2.59
C PHE A 46 13.69 10.13 1.75
N PHE A 47 13.39 8.99 1.14
CA PHE A 47 14.37 8.27 0.32
C PHE A 47 14.76 9.03 -0.94
N LEU A 48 13.85 9.76 -1.58
CA LEU A 48 14.18 10.64 -2.70
C LEU A 48 15.12 11.78 -2.28
N GLY A 49 14.92 12.35 -1.09
CA GLY A 49 15.83 13.38 -0.57
C GLY A 49 17.21 12.80 -0.25
N LEU A 50 17.29 11.59 0.33
CA LEU A 50 18.55 10.89 0.54
C LEU A 50 19.24 10.54 -0.79
N ALA A 51 18.47 10.20 -1.82
CA ALA A 51 19.01 9.91 -3.14
C ALA A 51 19.66 11.14 -3.79
N GLN A 52 19.10 12.34 -3.57
CA GLN A 52 19.73 13.59 -4.02
C GLN A 52 21.04 13.90 -3.28
N LEU A 53 21.23 13.36 -2.07
CA LEU A 53 22.48 13.45 -1.31
C LEU A 53 23.47 12.33 -1.67
N GLY A 54 23.10 11.42 -2.57
CA GLY A 54 23.92 10.28 -2.99
C GLY A 54 24.00 9.13 -1.96
N TRP A 55 23.14 9.13 -0.93
CA TRP A 55 23.20 8.13 0.15
C TRP A 55 22.46 6.83 -0.19
N VAL A 56 21.45 6.91 -1.05
CA VAL A 56 20.67 5.75 -1.52
C VAL A 56 20.39 5.88 -3.01
N VAL A 57 20.04 4.78 -3.65
CA VAL A 57 19.59 4.81 -5.05
C VAL A 57 18.17 5.39 -5.16
N PRO A 58 17.84 6.18 -6.20
CA PRO A 58 16.52 6.79 -6.37
C PRO A 58 15.37 5.77 -6.42
N SER A 59 15.65 4.54 -6.87
CA SER A 59 14.66 3.48 -6.99
C SER A 59 14.01 3.12 -5.64
N VAL A 60 14.66 3.35 -4.49
CA VAL A 60 14.04 3.08 -3.17
C VAL A 60 12.80 3.94 -2.95
N GLY A 61 12.88 5.24 -3.25
CA GLY A 61 11.74 6.16 -3.18
C GLY A 61 10.63 5.77 -4.14
N ILE A 62 11.00 5.45 -5.40
CA ILE A 62 10.03 5.03 -6.42
C ILE A 62 9.25 3.77 -6.01
N HIS A 63 9.92 2.76 -5.43
CA HIS A 63 9.23 1.55 -4.94
C HIS A 63 8.35 1.85 -3.71
N ALA A 64 8.79 2.71 -2.79
CA ALA A 64 7.99 3.17 -1.67
C ALA A 64 6.69 3.85 -2.14
N LEU A 65 6.77 4.71 -3.15
CA LEU A 65 5.61 5.38 -3.74
C LEU A 65 4.71 4.40 -4.51
N GLY A 66 5.28 3.58 -5.40
CA GLY A 66 4.54 2.70 -6.30
C GLY A 66 3.89 1.51 -5.59
N LEU A 67 4.68 0.72 -4.86
CA LEU A 67 4.17 -0.48 -4.19
C LEU A 67 3.48 -0.14 -2.87
N GLY A 68 4.07 0.78 -2.10
CA GLY A 68 3.60 1.14 -0.77
C GLY A 68 2.37 2.03 -0.80
N ALA A 69 2.54 3.28 -1.27
CA ALA A 69 1.47 4.26 -1.24
C ALA A 69 0.39 3.93 -2.28
N THR A 70 0.76 3.83 -3.55
CA THR A 70 -0.20 3.60 -4.64
C THR A 70 -0.82 2.20 -4.54
N GLY A 71 -0.02 1.14 -4.41
CA GLY A 71 -0.53 -0.23 -4.25
C GLY A 71 -1.45 -0.39 -3.04
N GLY A 72 -1.05 0.13 -1.88
CA GLY A 72 -1.85 0.08 -0.66
C GLY A 72 -3.17 0.85 -0.77
N LEU A 73 -3.15 2.03 -1.39
CA LEU A 73 -4.36 2.82 -1.65
C LEU A 73 -5.28 2.09 -2.64
N ILE A 74 -4.74 1.54 -3.71
CA ILE A 74 -5.50 0.78 -4.72
C ILE A 74 -6.24 -0.37 -4.05
N ILE A 75 -5.54 -1.26 -3.33
CA ILE A 75 -6.19 -2.43 -2.74
C ILE A 75 -7.23 -2.06 -1.67
N GLY A 76 -6.94 -1.03 -0.86
CA GLY A 76 -7.86 -0.53 0.17
C GLY A 76 -9.11 0.11 -0.44
N MET A 77 -8.94 0.98 -1.43
CA MET A 77 -10.04 1.68 -2.12
C MET A 77 -10.89 0.71 -2.93
N MET A 78 -10.27 -0.18 -3.73
CA MET A 78 -11.01 -1.18 -4.52
C MET A 78 -11.84 -2.10 -3.61
N THR A 79 -11.32 -2.50 -2.46
CA THR A 79 -12.06 -3.33 -1.48
C THR A 79 -13.27 -2.59 -0.91
N ARG A 80 -13.09 -1.32 -0.52
CA ARG A 80 -14.19 -0.48 -0.01
C ARG A 80 -15.25 -0.24 -1.08
N THR A 81 -14.82 0.16 -2.26
CA THR A 81 -15.68 0.49 -3.41
C THR A 81 -16.46 -0.73 -3.89
N ALA A 82 -15.83 -1.89 -4.05
CA ALA A 82 -16.51 -3.11 -4.44
C ALA A 82 -17.56 -3.57 -3.42
N ARG A 83 -17.32 -3.38 -2.11
CA ARG A 83 -18.34 -3.68 -1.09
C ARG A 83 -19.52 -2.70 -1.15
N GLY A 84 -19.23 -1.41 -1.31
CA GLY A 84 -20.25 -0.37 -1.46
C GLY A 84 -21.15 -0.62 -2.67
N HIS A 85 -20.57 -0.80 -3.86
CA HIS A 85 -21.33 -1.02 -5.10
C HIS A 85 -22.02 -2.37 -5.20
N THR A 86 -21.67 -3.32 -4.34
CA THR A 86 -22.35 -4.63 -4.33
C THR A 86 -23.33 -4.79 -3.16
N GLY A 87 -23.62 -3.70 -2.43
CA GLY A 87 -24.59 -3.67 -1.34
C GLY A 87 -24.15 -4.47 -0.10
N ARG A 88 -22.85 -4.70 0.07
CA ARG A 88 -22.31 -5.52 1.17
C ARG A 88 -21.74 -4.66 2.29
N PRO A 89 -21.75 -5.13 3.55
CA PRO A 89 -21.13 -4.41 4.65
C PRO A 89 -19.68 -4.03 4.34
N VAL A 90 -19.32 -2.78 4.61
CA VAL A 90 -17.97 -2.21 4.42
C VAL A 90 -17.07 -2.66 5.59
N ALA A 91 -16.87 -3.97 5.68
CA ALA A 91 -16.06 -4.62 6.69
C ALA A 91 -15.14 -5.66 6.04
N ALA A 92 -13.82 -5.51 6.24
CA ALA A 92 -12.85 -6.46 5.71
C ALA A 92 -12.86 -7.78 6.51
N SER A 93 -12.96 -8.87 5.78
CA SER A 93 -12.70 -10.25 6.17
C SER A 93 -11.21 -10.56 6.24
N GLY A 94 -10.85 -11.68 6.88
CA GLY A 94 -9.45 -12.13 6.99
C GLY A 94 -8.71 -12.25 5.65
N ARG A 95 -9.39 -12.65 4.56
CA ARG A 95 -8.77 -12.74 3.22
C ARG A 95 -8.37 -11.38 2.64
N GLU A 96 -9.18 -10.35 2.89
CA GLU A 96 -8.84 -8.98 2.46
C GLU A 96 -7.69 -8.42 3.31
N VAL A 97 -7.70 -8.72 4.62
CA VAL A 97 -6.59 -8.35 5.51
C VAL A 97 -5.29 -9.03 5.07
N LEU A 98 -5.35 -10.30 4.65
CA LEU A 98 -4.20 -10.99 4.07
C LEU A 98 -3.72 -10.31 2.78
N ALA A 99 -4.63 -9.95 1.87
CA ALA A 99 -4.27 -9.21 0.65
C ALA A 99 -3.60 -7.86 0.98
N TYR A 100 -4.09 -7.13 1.98
CA TYR A 100 -3.46 -5.90 2.45
C TYR A 100 -2.04 -6.14 2.98
N GLY A 101 -1.87 -7.19 3.79
CA GLY A 101 -0.57 -7.58 4.32
C GLY A 101 0.42 -7.96 3.21
N LEU A 102 -0.05 -8.67 2.17
CA LEU A 102 0.77 -9.05 1.02
C LEU A 102 1.22 -7.85 0.19
N VAL A 103 0.36 -6.85 -0.04
CA VAL A 103 0.75 -5.60 -0.72
C VAL A 103 1.80 -4.84 0.10
N LEU A 104 1.60 -4.71 1.42
CA LEU A 104 2.56 -4.04 2.28
C LEU A 104 3.89 -4.79 2.36
N LEU A 105 3.85 -6.12 2.40
CA LEU A 105 5.04 -6.96 2.33
C LEU A 105 5.80 -6.75 1.01
N ALA A 106 5.08 -6.73 -0.11
CA ALA A 106 5.64 -6.45 -1.42
C ALA A 106 6.31 -5.06 -1.47
N ALA A 107 5.78 -4.06 -0.77
CA ALA A 107 6.37 -2.72 -0.69
C ALA A 107 7.66 -2.66 0.17
N VAL A 108 7.74 -3.45 1.25
CA VAL A 108 8.93 -3.50 2.12
C VAL A 108 10.11 -4.20 1.44
N MET A 109 9.85 -5.23 0.64
CA MET A 109 10.87 -6.08 0.06
C MET A 109 11.93 -5.32 -0.77
N PRO A 110 11.60 -4.43 -1.72
CA PRO A 110 12.61 -3.67 -2.47
C PRO A 110 13.43 -2.73 -1.59
N VAL A 111 12.82 -2.14 -0.55
CA VAL A 111 13.54 -1.26 0.39
C VAL A 111 14.60 -2.05 1.13
N LEU A 112 14.24 -3.20 1.70
CA LEU A 112 15.20 -4.08 2.38
C LEU A 112 16.21 -4.70 1.40
N GLY A 113 15.77 -4.99 0.17
CA GLY A 113 16.62 -5.53 -0.89
C GLY A 113 17.82 -4.65 -1.20
N THR A 114 17.70 -3.33 -1.06
CA THR A 114 18.82 -2.41 -1.28
C THR A 114 19.91 -2.47 -0.21
N LEU A 115 19.61 -3.07 0.94
CA LEU A 115 20.58 -3.33 2.01
C LEU A 115 21.26 -4.70 1.85
N MET A 116 20.78 -5.52 0.91
CA MET A 116 21.27 -6.87 0.70
C MET A 116 22.39 -6.91 -0.35
N PRO A 117 23.28 -7.91 -0.29
CA PRO A 117 24.24 -8.16 -1.36
C PRO A 117 23.57 -8.45 -2.72
N ALA A 118 24.23 -8.08 -3.81
CA ALA A 118 23.66 -8.10 -5.16
C ALA A 118 23.13 -9.47 -5.61
N GLN A 119 23.70 -10.58 -5.12
CA GLN A 119 23.23 -11.93 -5.42
C GLN A 119 21.79 -12.20 -4.96
N TRP A 120 21.27 -11.44 -4.00
CA TRP A 120 19.90 -11.59 -3.49
C TRP A 120 18.86 -10.77 -4.27
N HIS A 121 19.28 -9.83 -5.13
CA HIS A 121 18.36 -8.91 -5.81
C HIS A 121 17.31 -9.65 -6.66
N ALA A 122 17.70 -10.68 -7.40
CA ALA A 122 16.77 -11.48 -8.20
C ALA A 122 15.73 -12.19 -7.32
N THR A 123 16.17 -12.75 -6.18
CA THR A 123 15.28 -13.40 -5.22
C THR A 123 14.28 -12.42 -4.63
N VAL A 124 14.73 -11.24 -4.20
CA VAL A 124 13.86 -10.18 -3.66
C VAL A 124 12.82 -9.77 -4.70
N LEU A 125 13.23 -9.55 -5.96
CA LEU A 125 12.31 -9.19 -7.05
C LEU A 125 11.21 -10.24 -7.25
N VAL A 126 11.58 -11.52 -7.29
CA VAL A 126 10.63 -12.63 -7.46
C VAL A 126 9.67 -12.72 -6.26
N LEU A 127 10.16 -12.56 -5.03
CA LEU A 127 9.32 -12.58 -3.83
C LEU A 127 8.35 -11.40 -3.81
N THR A 128 8.81 -10.20 -4.18
CA THR A 128 7.96 -9.00 -4.32
C THR A 128 6.85 -9.23 -5.34
N ALA A 129 7.20 -9.75 -6.52
CA ALA A 129 6.24 -10.03 -7.58
C ALA A 129 5.21 -11.09 -7.17
N ARG A 130 5.64 -12.15 -6.45
CA ARG A 130 4.76 -13.20 -5.93
C ARG A 130 3.79 -12.66 -4.88
N ALA A 131 4.29 -11.91 -3.90
CA ALA A 131 3.46 -11.32 -2.85
C ALA A 131 2.41 -10.36 -3.45
N TRP A 132 2.84 -9.48 -4.35
CA TRP A 132 1.94 -8.57 -5.08
C TRP A 132 0.89 -9.34 -5.86
N SER A 133 1.30 -10.27 -6.72
CA SER A 133 0.38 -11.04 -7.57
C SER A 133 -0.64 -11.82 -6.74
N LEU A 134 -0.19 -12.48 -5.67
CA LEU A 134 -1.09 -13.22 -4.77
C LEU A 134 -2.13 -12.31 -4.12
N ALA A 135 -1.75 -11.09 -3.71
CA ALA A 135 -2.70 -10.13 -3.13
C ALA A 135 -3.85 -9.79 -4.10
N PHE A 136 -3.52 -9.50 -5.36
CA PHE A 136 -4.51 -9.16 -6.39
C PHE A 136 -5.29 -10.38 -6.89
N VAL A 137 -4.67 -11.56 -6.95
CA VAL A 137 -5.39 -12.82 -7.21
C VAL A 137 -6.44 -13.08 -6.13
N LEU A 138 -6.10 -12.89 -4.84
CA LEU A 138 -7.06 -13.02 -3.73
C LEU A 138 -8.21 -12.03 -3.85
N TYR A 139 -7.92 -10.78 -4.25
CA TYR A 139 -8.95 -9.78 -4.52
C TYR A 139 -9.87 -10.23 -5.66
N LEU A 140 -9.33 -10.53 -6.84
CA LEU A 140 -10.10 -10.91 -8.01
C LEU A 140 -10.96 -12.15 -7.74
N TRP A 141 -10.36 -13.20 -7.17
CA TRP A 141 -11.08 -14.42 -6.83
C TRP A 141 -12.30 -14.17 -5.93
N LYS A 142 -12.17 -13.24 -4.97
CA LYS A 142 -13.26 -12.89 -4.06
C LYS A 142 -14.31 -11.98 -4.70
N PHE A 143 -13.87 -10.92 -5.38
CA PHE A 143 -14.73 -9.82 -5.79
C PHE A 143 -15.34 -9.97 -7.18
N THR A 144 -14.69 -10.68 -8.10
CA THR A 144 -15.23 -10.94 -9.44
C THR A 144 -16.66 -11.51 -9.41
N PRO A 145 -16.99 -12.58 -8.66
CA PRO A 145 -18.37 -13.09 -8.64
C PRO A 145 -19.37 -12.12 -8.00
N TRP A 146 -18.92 -11.17 -7.19
CA TRP A 146 -19.79 -10.17 -6.57
C TRP A 146 -20.07 -9.00 -7.51
N LEU A 147 -19.07 -8.58 -8.28
CA LEU A 147 -19.15 -7.47 -9.22
C LEU A 147 -19.91 -7.85 -10.51
N LEU A 148 -19.93 -9.15 -10.84
CA LEU A 148 -20.68 -9.69 -11.99
C LEU A 148 -22.14 -10.05 -11.66
N ARG A 149 -22.60 -9.79 -10.43
CA ARG A 149 -23.97 -10.07 -9.99
C ARG A 149 -24.65 -8.77 -9.59
N THR A 150 -25.98 -8.79 -9.61
CA THR A 150 -26.77 -7.69 -9.08
C THR A 150 -26.47 -7.45 -7.60
N ARG A 151 -26.69 -6.21 -7.15
CA ARG A 151 -26.46 -5.81 -5.77
C ARG A 151 -27.22 -6.70 -4.79
N LEU A 152 -26.57 -6.99 -3.66
CA LEU A 152 -27.16 -7.83 -2.62
C LEU A 152 -28.40 -7.17 -1.97
N ASP A 153 -28.44 -5.84 -1.92
CA ASP A 153 -29.52 -5.06 -1.32
C ASP A 153 -30.68 -4.75 -2.28
N GLY A 154 -30.62 -5.25 -3.52
CA GLY A 154 -31.68 -5.07 -4.53
C GLY A 154 -31.89 -3.64 -5.01
N ARG A 155 -31.01 -2.71 -4.62
CA ARG A 155 -31.05 -1.31 -5.08
C ARG A 155 -30.36 -1.19 -6.43
N ASP A 156 -30.69 -0.14 -7.16
CA ASP A 156 -29.98 0.22 -8.39
C ASP A 156 -28.48 0.41 -8.11
N GLY A 157 -27.67 -0.05 -9.06
CA GLY A 157 -26.19 -0.02 -9.03
C GLY A 157 -25.64 1.38 -9.22
#